data_AF-A0A932J4N7-F1
#
_entry.id   AF-A0A932J4N7-F1
#
_cell.length_a   1.000
_cell.length_b   1.000
_cell.length_c   1.000
_cell.angle_alpha   90.00
_cell.angle_beta   90.00
_cell.angle_gamma   90.00
#
_symmetry.space_group_name_H-M   'P 1'
#
loop_
_entity.id
_entity.type
_entity.pdbx_description
1 polymer ?
#
loop_
_entity_poly.entity_id
_entity_poly.type
_entity_poly.pdbx_seq_one_letter_code
_entity_poly.pdbx_strand_id
1 'polypeptide(L)'
;LAFGVTFEVPVVVVVLVRTGMVELEKLKAIRPYIIVGAFVIAAIVTPPDAVSQFALAIPMILLYELGLLVAPIFGRMTQAPAEDA
;
A
#
# COMPACT_ATOMS: atom_id res chain seq x y z
N LEU A 1 -7.14 8.05 14.39
CA LEU A 1 -6.15 6.95 14.52
C LEU A 1 -5.98 6.18 13.21
N ALA A 2 -7.05 5.62 12.63
CA ALA A 2 -6.95 4.81 11.40
C ALA A 2 -6.27 5.50 10.20
N PHE A 3 -6.54 6.79 9.98
CA PHE A 3 -5.91 7.55 8.88
C PHE A 3 -4.38 7.64 9.05
N GLY A 4 -3.89 7.85 10.27
CA GLY A 4 -2.45 7.91 10.57
C GLY A 4 -1.75 6.58 10.34
N VAL A 5 -2.39 5.47 10.69
CA VAL A 5 -1.85 4.12 10.45
C VAL A 5 -1.73 3.83 8.95
N THR A 6 -2.68 4.32 8.14
CA THR A 6 -2.57 4.15 6.68
C THR A 6 -1.48 5.00 6.02
N PHE A 7 -1.01 6.09 6.67
CA PHE A 7 0.17 6.82 6.22
C PHE A 7 1.48 6.08 6.47
N GLU A 8 1.50 5.07 7.34
CA GLU A 8 2.67 4.22 7.55
C GLU A 8 2.80 3.13 6.48
N VAL A 9 1.69 2.75 5.84
CA VAL A 9 1.67 1.71 4.79
C VAL A 9 2.65 2.00 3.65
N PRO A 10 2.74 3.22 3.07
CA PRO A 10 3.76 3.55 2.08
C PRO A 10 5.19 3.35 2.58
N VAL A 11 5.48 3.74 3.83
CA VAL A 11 6.81 3.62 4.43
C VAL A 11 7.16 2.14 4.62
N VAL A 12 6.23 1.34 5.16
CA VAL A 12 6.38 -0.11 5.34
C VAL A 12 6.61 -0.80 3.99
N VAL A 13 5.86 -0.44 2.95
CA VAL A 13 6.04 -0.99 1.59
C VAL A 13 7.43 -0.65 1.04
N VAL A 14 7.88 0.59 1.18
CA VAL A 14 9.23 0.99 0.73
C VAL A 14 10.32 0.23 1.49
N VAL A 15 10.16 0.07 2.81
CA VAL A 15 11.11 -0.70 3.63
C VAL A 15 11.12 -2.17 3.23
N LEU A 16 9.95 -2.81 3.06
CA LEU A 16 9.84 -4.21 2.65
C LEU A 16 10.48 -4.46 1.29
N VAL A 17 10.23 -3.58 0.31
CA VAL A 17 10.86 -3.64 -1.01
C VAL A 17 12.37 -3.41 -0.92
N ARG A 18 12.83 -2.48 -0.08
CA ARG A 18 14.26 -2.21 0.15
C ARG A 18 14.97 -3.39 0.80
N THR A 19 14.32 -4.09 1.72
CA THR A 19 14.86 -5.29 2.37
C THR A 19 14.78 -6.55 1.49
N GLY A 20 14.15 -6.49 0.32
CA GLY A 20 13.96 -7.64 -0.56
C GLY A 20 12.90 -8.65 -0.08
N MET A 21 12.22 -8.38 1.04
CA MET A 21 11.19 -9.27 1.59
C MET A 21 9.95 -9.37 0.69
N VAL A 22 9.66 -8.33 -0.11
CA VAL A 22 8.50 -8.31 -1.01
C VAL A 22 8.88 -7.74 -2.37
N GLU A 23 8.57 -8.51 -3.42
CA GLU A 23 8.81 -8.12 -4.80
C GLU A 23 7.75 -7.13 -5.32
N LEU A 24 8.18 -6.17 -6.13
CA LEU A 24 7.30 -5.16 -6.73
C LEU A 24 6.18 -5.76 -7.60
N GLU A 25 6.43 -6.89 -8.24
CA GLU A 25 5.43 -7.59 -9.04
C GLU A 25 4.31 -8.17 -8.17
N LYS A 26 4.64 -8.70 -6.99
CA LYS A 26 3.65 -9.17 -6.02
C LYS A 26 2.80 -8.02 -5.50
N LEU A 27 3.39 -6.86 -5.24
CA LEU A 27 2.66 -5.65 -4.86
C LEU A 27 1.69 -5.19 -5.97
N LYS A 28 2.11 -5.26 -7.23
CA LYS A 28 1.22 -4.97 -8.36
C LYS A 28 0.06 -5.98 -8.45
N ALA A 29 0.32 -7.26 -8.23
CA ALA A 29 -0.69 -8.32 -8.29
C ALA A 29 -1.75 -8.18 -7.18
N ILE A 30 -1.40 -7.66 -6.00
CA ILE A 30 -2.34 -7.50 -4.88
C ILE A 30 -3.14 -6.19 -4.91
N ARG A 31 -3.06 -5.38 -5.98
CA ARG A 31 -3.85 -4.14 -6.14
C ARG A 31 -5.34 -4.31 -5.80
N PRO A 32 -6.06 -5.36 -6.26
CA PRO A 32 -7.47 -5.53 -5.92
C PRO A 32 -7.69 -5.75 -4.41
N TYR A 33 -6.77 -6.46 -3.74
CA TYR A 33 -6.85 -6.71 -2.30
C TYR A 33 -6.65 -5.44 -1.49
N ILE A 34 -5.76 -4.54 -1.93
CA ILE A 34 -5.56 -3.24 -1.29
C ILE A 34 -6.80 -2.36 -1.43
N ILE A 35 -7.43 -2.34 -2.61
CA ILE A 35 -8.67 -1.59 -2.84
C ILE A 35 -9.77 -2.11 -1.90
N VAL A 36 -9.98 -3.43 -1.85
CA VAL A 36 -10.97 -4.04 -0.95
C VAL A 36 -10.62 -3.75 0.53
N GLY A 37 -9.35 -3.88 0.92
CA GLY A 37 -8.88 -3.57 2.27
C GLY A 37 -9.13 -2.11 2.67
N ALA A 38 -8.92 -1.17 1.76
CA ALA A 38 -9.20 0.26 1.98
C ALA A 38 -10.70 0.50 2.23
N PHE A 39 -11.58 -0.16 1.47
CA PHE A 39 -13.03 -0.09 1.71
C PHE A 39 -13.44 -0.75 3.03
N VAL A 40 -12.82 -1.86 3.41
CA VAL A 40 -13.08 -2.52 4.70
C VAL A 40 -12.67 -1.62 5.87
N ILE A 41 -11.48 -1.01 5.81
CA ILE A 41 -11.04 -0.07 6.85
C ILE A 41 -11.95 1.16 6.89
N ALA A 42 -12.33 1.71 5.74
CA ALA A 42 -13.28 2.81 5.66
C ALA A 42 -14.64 2.43 6.27
N ALA A 43 -15.15 1.21 6.02
CA ALA A 43 -16.40 0.74 6.58
C ALA A 43 -16.37 0.53 8.10
N ILE A 44 -15.20 0.21 8.68
CA ILE A 44 -15.02 0.08 10.12
C ILE A 44 -14.92 1.45 10.80
N VAL A 45 -14.25 2.40 10.15
CA VAL A 45 -13.91 3.71 10.73
C VAL A 45 -15.02 4.74 10.57
N THR A 46 -15.69 4.73 9.43
CA THR A 46 -16.83 5.61 9.16
C THR A 46 -18.14 4.82 9.31
N PRO A 47 -19.21 5.44 9.85
CA PRO A 47 -20.55 4.86 9.76
C PRO A 47 -20.89 4.54 8.28
N PRO A 48 -21.88 3.66 8.00
CA PRO A 48 -22.15 3.10 6.68
C PRO A 48 -22.77 4.14 5.73
N ASP A 49 -22.03 5.20 5.44
CA ASP A 49 -22.30 6.22 4.46
C ASP A 49 -21.32 6.03 3.30
N ALA A 50 -21.87 5.71 2.13
CA ALA A 50 -21.09 5.46 0.93
C ALA A 50 -20.20 6.66 0.60
N VAL A 51 -20.68 7.90 0.75
CA VAL A 51 -19.92 9.11 0.41
C VAL A 51 -18.69 9.23 1.30
N SER A 52 -18.86 9.08 2.61
CA SER A 52 -17.76 9.10 3.58
C SER A 52 -16.79 7.92 3.40
N GLN A 53 -17.27 6.73 3.01
CA GLN A 53 -16.42 5.59 2.69
C GLN A 53 -15.52 5.85 1.47
N PHE A 54 -16.06 6.39 0.38
CA PHE A 54 -15.26 6.77 -0.78
C PHE A 54 -14.28 7.90 -0.43
N ALA A 55 -14.68 8.88 0.37
CA ALA A 55 -13.82 9.98 0.81
C ALA A 55 -12.60 9.49 1.62
N LEU A 56 -12.69 8.35 2.32
CA LEU A 56 -11.56 7.72 3.03
C LEU A 56 -10.82 6.66 2.21
N ALA A 57 -11.51 5.88 1.39
CA ALA A 57 -10.90 4.83 0.57
C ALA A 57 -10.03 5.41 -0.55
N ILE A 58 -10.46 6.49 -1.19
CA ILE A 58 -9.72 7.18 -2.27
C ILE A 58 -8.31 7.60 -1.81
N PRO A 59 -8.13 8.34 -0.69
CA PRO A 59 -6.80 8.71 -0.23
C PRO A 59 -5.95 7.50 0.17
N MET A 60 -6.51 6.43 0.72
CA MET A 60 -5.75 5.20 1.01
C MET A 60 -5.23 4.53 -0.27
N ILE A 61 -6.07 4.43 -1.30
CA ILE A 61 -5.67 3.88 -2.61
C ILE A 61 -4.61 4.78 -3.25
N LEU A 62 -4.77 6.10 -3.19
CA LEU A 62 -3.78 7.07 -3.68
C LEU A 62 -2.42 6.91 -2.98
N LEU A 63 -2.42 6.78 -1.65
CA LEU A 63 -1.17 6.57 -0.89
C LEU A 63 -0.47 5.27 -1.29
N TYR A 64 -1.23 4.20 -1.52
CA TYR A 64 -0.67 2.95 -2.02
C TYR A 64 -0.10 3.09 -3.43
N GLU A 65 -0.85 3.72 -4.34
CA GLU A 65 -0.43 3.98 -5.72
C GLU A 65 0.87 4.81 -5.74
N LEU A 66 0.96 5.82 -4.87
CA LEU A 66 2.12 6.70 -4.74
C LEU A 66 3.32 5.95 -4.15
N GLY A 67 3.11 5.10 -3.14
CA GLY A 67 4.15 4.19 -2.63
C GLY A 67 4.66 3.22 -3.69
N LEU A 68 3.75 2.66 -4.51
CA LEU A 68 4.09 1.76 -5.60
C LEU A 68 4.80 2.46 -6.76
N LEU A 69 4.52 3.74 -7.00
CA LEU A 69 5.17 4.55 -8.04
C LEU A 69 6.59 4.95 -7.60
N VAL A 70 6.78 5.22 -6.31
CA VAL A 70 8.07 5.54 -5.71
C VAL A 70 8.95 4.30 -5.52
N ALA A 71 8.36 3.14 -5.19
CA ALA A 71 9.09 1.90 -4.99
C ALA A 71 10.05 1.46 -6.13
N PRO A 72 9.73 1.54 -7.43
CA PRO A 72 10.67 1.23 -8.50
C PRO A 72 11.77 2.28 -8.69
N ILE A 73 11.53 3.54 -8.30
CA ILE A 73 12.58 4.58 -8.30
C ILE A 73 13.64 4.23 -7.26
N PHE A 74 13.23 3.72 -6.10
CA PHE A 74 14.13 3.22 -5.06
C PHE A 74 14.70 1.83 -5.37
N GLY A 75 13.90 0.92 -5.92
CA GLY A 75 14.30 -0.44 -6.28
C GLY A 75 15.31 -0.52 -7.42
N ARG A 76 15.30 0.45 -8.35
CA ARG A 76 16.34 0.58 -9.39
C ARG A 76 17.74 0.85 -8.84
N MET A 77 17.88 1.32 -7.59
CA MET A 77 19.19 1.51 -6.95
C MET A 77 19.68 0.27 -6.19
N THR A 78 18.82 -0.71 -5.89
CA THR A 78 19.23 -1.92 -5.16
C THR A 78 18.26 -3.06 -5.48
N GLN A 79 18.51 -3.76 -6.59
CA GLN A 79 18.18 -5.19 -6.63
C GLN A 79 19.16 -5.87 -5.68
N ALA A 80 18.71 -6.19 -4.46
CA ALA A 80 19.42 -7.18 -3.67
C ALA A 80 19.26 -8.54 -4.40
N PRO A 81 20.34 -9.33 -4.58
CA PRO A 81 20.24 -10.62 -5.24
C PRO A 81 19.20 -11.46 -4.50
N ALA A 82 18.36 -12.18 -5.24
CA ALA A 82 17.49 -13.19 -4.68
C ALA A 82 18.35 -14.10 -3.79
N GLU A 83 18.06 -14.14 -2.49
CA GLU A 83 18.64 -15.15 -1.62
C GLU A 83 17.87 -16.44 -1.91
N ASP A 84 18.46 -17.25 -2.77
CA ASP A 84 18.16 -18.67 -2.92
C ASP A 84 18.21 -19.33 -1.54
N ALA A 85 17.10 -19.93 -1.11
CA ALA A 85 17.06 -20.91 -0.01
C ALA A 85 16.02 -21.99 -0.33
#